data_AF-A0A2V7SI47-F1
#
_entry.id   AF-A0A2V7SI47-F1
#
_cell.length_a   1.000
_cell.length_b   1.000
_cell.length_c   1.000
_cell.angle_alpha   90.00
_cell.angle_beta   90.00
_cell.angle_gamma   90.00
#
_symmetry.space_group_name_H-M   'P 1'
#
loop_
_entity.id
_entity.type
_entity.pdbx_description
1 polymer ?
#
loop_
_entity_poly.entity_id
_entity_poly.type
_entity_poly.pdbx_seq_one_letter_code
_entity_poly.pdbx_strand_id
1 'polypeptide(L)'
;MPRERLRAAIPTSATVYWYLGCENPSRTHASYFSCARSAGAILGDHMSIRLQHLSRVRYALTLLAFAAFSACHRSPPATNPDETASEPSTIEFQNESLAQADVYVAASSSGARRIGTVFAGRTETLTIPRDIAMRGTVTVVARLLARTRIPSTGSIAISPGTHLSVRLPLDEKALYVLPGN
;
A
#
# COMPACT_ATOMS: atom_id res chain seq x y z
N MET A 1 57.31 -9.67 -23.06
CA MET A 1 56.17 -9.82 -24.00
C MET A 1 55.15 -8.71 -23.73
N PRO A 2 54.61 -8.04 -24.76
CA PRO A 2 53.95 -6.75 -24.64
C PRO A 2 52.44 -6.85 -24.41
N ARG A 3 51.91 -5.76 -23.86
CA ARG A 3 50.52 -5.49 -23.43
C ARG A 3 49.57 -5.37 -24.62
N GLU A 4 48.43 -6.05 -24.57
CA GLU A 4 47.29 -5.78 -25.45
C GLU A 4 46.12 -5.25 -24.61
N ARG A 5 45.88 -3.94 -24.72
CA ARG A 5 44.78 -3.21 -24.07
C ARG A 5 43.57 -3.25 -24.99
N LEU A 6 42.59 -4.09 -24.69
CA LEU A 6 41.26 -4.00 -25.30
C LEU A 6 40.45 -2.91 -24.57
N ARG A 7 40.42 -1.71 -25.18
CA ARG A 7 39.44 -0.67 -24.87
C ARG A 7 38.15 -1.00 -25.60
N ALA A 8 37.15 -1.50 -24.88
CA ALA A 8 35.77 -1.52 -25.39
C ALA A 8 35.12 -0.16 -25.11
N ALA A 9 34.75 0.54 -26.17
CA ALA A 9 33.88 1.70 -26.13
C ALA A 9 32.44 1.23 -25.85
N ILE A 10 31.81 1.77 -24.81
CA ILE A 10 30.40 1.52 -24.51
C ILE A 10 29.62 2.80 -24.89
N PRO A 11 28.55 2.67 -25.70
CA PRO A 11 27.84 3.79 -26.30
C PRO A 11 27.06 4.63 -25.29
N THR A 12 27.09 5.92 -25.58
CA THR A 12 26.30 7.02 -25.02
C THR A 12 24.79 6.83 -25.18
N SER A 13 24.07 7.15 -24.11
CA SER A 13 22.71 7.71 -24.10
C SER A 13 21.58 6.84 -24.67
N ALA A 14 21.03 5.97 -23.83
CA ALA A 14 19.65 5.53 -23.98
C ALA A 14 18.73 6.49 -23.21
N THR A 15 18.08 7.39 -23.95
CA THR A 15 16.99 8.23 -23.46
C THR A 15 15.80 7.31 -23.11
N VAL A 16 15.60 7.05 -21.82
CA VAL A 16 14.44 6.31 -21.33
C VAL A 16 13.22 7.24 -21.38
N TYR A 17 12.39 7.06 -22.40
CA TYR A 17 11.05 7.63 -22.45
C TYR A 17 10.17 6.86 -21.47
N TRP A 18 9.82 7.50 -20.36
CA TRP A 18 8.75 7.04 -19.47
C TRP A 18 7.42 7.26 -20.18
N TYR A 19 6.90 6.22 -20.81
CA TYR A 19 5.50 6.16 -21.19
C TYR A 19 4.68 6.08 -19.90
N LEU A 20 3.85 7.11 -19.64
CA LEU A 20 2.72 7.00 -18.73
C LEU A 20 1.80 5.89 -19.27
N GLY A 21 1.99 4.68 -18.76
CA GLY A 21 1.06 3.58 -18.95
C GLY A 21 -0.21 3.90 -18.17
N CYS A 22 -1.27 4.22 -18.91
CA CYS A 22 -2.61 4.34 -18.38
C CYS A 22 -3.00 3.10 -17.57
N GLU A 23 -3.59 3.37 -16.41
CA GLU A 23 -4.30 2.44 -15.54
C GLU A 23 -5.16 1.46 -16.34
N ASN A 24 -5.10 0.19 -15.95
CA ASN A 24 -6.06 -0.81 -16.38
C ASN A 24 -6.95 -1.13 -15.17
N PRO A 25 -8.13 -0.48 -15.03
CA PRO A 25 -9.12 -0.88 -14.04
C PRO A 25 -9.77 -2.17 -14.52
N SER A 26 -9.29 -3.30 -14.03
CA SER A 26 -10.03 -4.55 -14.13
C SER A 26 -11.34 -4.41 -13.34
N ARG A 27 -12.45 -4.29 -14.09
CA ARG A 27 -13.72 -5.05 -13.95
C ARG A 27 -14.01 -5.52 -12.52
N THR A 28 -15.13 -5.20 -11.88
CA THR A 28 -16.47 -4.89 -12.36
C THR A 28 -17.25 -4.50 -11.11
N HIS A 29 -17.76 -3.30 -10.99
CA HIS A 29 -19.02 -3.04 -10.30
C HIS A 29 -19.57 -1.72 -10.85
N ALA A 30 -20.69 -1.82 -11.56
CA ALA A 30 -21.45 -0.68 -12.02
C ALA A 30 -21.81 0.18 -10.81
N SER A 31 -21.24 1.38 -10.73
CA SER A 31 -21.67 2.41 -9.81
C SER A 31 -21.68 3.70 -10.61
N TYR A 32 -22.88 4.08 -11.00
CA TYR A 32 -23.22 5.34 -11.64
C TYR A 32 -22.73 6.51 -10.78
N PHE A 33 -21.52 7.01 -11.03
CA PHE A 33 -21.11 8.32 -10.54
C PHE A 33 -21.54 9.37 -11.55
N SER A 34 -22.73 9.90 -11.30
CA SER A 34 -23.28 11.06 -12.00
C SER A 34 -22.42 12.28 -11.67
N CYS A 35 -21.73 12.83 -12.68
CA CYS A 35 -21.08 14.13 -12.57
C CYS A 35 -22.15 15.23 -12.48
N ALA A 36 -22.47 15.66 -11.26
CA ALA A 36 -23.26 16.87 -11.04
C ALA A 36 -22.42 18.09 -11.44
N ARG A 37 -22.66 18.58 -12.66
CA ARG A 37 -22.11 19.82 -13.20
C ARG A 37 -22.80 21.00 -12.49
N SER A 38 -22.11 21.66 -11.57
CA SER A 38 -22.56 22.92 -10.97
C SER A 38 -22.38 24.06 -11.99
N ALA A 39 -23.40 24.27 -12.82
CA ALA A 39 -23.51 25.48 -13.62
C ALA A 39 -24.14 26.58 -12.75
N GLY A 40 -23.32 27.57 -12.38
CA GLY A 40 -23.80 28.80 -11.77
C GLY A 40 -24.55 29.64 -12.80
N ALA A 41 -25.75 30.09 -12.43
CA ALA A 41 -26.49 31.13 -13.13
C ALA A 41 -26.83 32.23 -12.10
N ILE A 42 -26.38 33.44 -12.42
CA ILE A 42 -26.70 34.68 -11.72
C ILE A 42 -27.75 35.40 -12.58
N LEU A 43 -28.96 35.63 -12.06
CA LEU A 43 -29.95 36.65 -12.44
C LEU A 43 -31.21 36.35 -11.60
N GLY A 44 -31.60 37.15 -10.61
CA GLY A 44 -32.26 38.43 -10.81
C GLY A 44 -33.73 38.21 -11.21
N ASP A 45 -34.65 38.15 -10.25
CA ASP A 45 -35.74 39.13 -10.10
C ASP A 45 -36.93 38.70 -9.22
N HIS A 46 -37.47 39.74 -8.58
CA HIS A 46 -38.84 39.98 -8.16
C HIS A 46 -39.55 39.15 -7.07
N MET A 47 -39.85 39.90 -6.00
CA MET A 47 -40.85 39.64 -4.97
C MET A 47 -42.21 39.18 -5.52
N SER A 48 -42.73 38.12 -4.91
CA SER A 48 -44.15 37.82 -4.82
C SER A 48 -44.42 37.18 -3.46
N ILE A 49 -44.84 38.01 -2.50
CA ILE A 49 -45.43 37.56 -1.24
C ILE A 49 -46.89 37.22 -1.54
N ARG A 50 -47.27 35.94 -1.52
CA ARG A 50 -48.67 35.52 -1.29
C ARG A 50 -48.75 34.18 -0.54
N LEU A 51 -48.99 34.31 0.78
CA LEU A 51 -49.94 33.53 1.58
C LEU A 51 -50.38 32.16 1.03
N GLN A 52 -49.59 31.11 1.24
CA GLN A 52 -50.06 29.70 1.20
C GLN A 52 -49.40 28.82 2.28
N HIS A 53 -49.04 29.40 3.43
CA HIS A 53 -48.14 28.76 4.40
C HIS A 53 -48.82 28.00 5.55
N LEU A 54 -50.08 27.54 5.42
CA LEU A 54 -50.78 26.91 6.55
C LEU A 54 -51.47 25.56 6.28
N SER A 55 -51.34 24.94 5.10
CA SER A 55 -51.98 23.62 4.86
C SER A 55 -51.04 22.47 4.48
N ARG A 56 -49.73 22.71 4.26
CA ARG A 56 -48.77 21.68 3.81
C ARG A 56 -47.83 21.14 4.88
N VAL A 57 -48.02 21.49 6.15
CA VAL A 57 -47.12 21.08 7.24
C VAL A 57 -47.47 19.71 7.86
N ARG A 58 -48.67 19.16 7.61
CA ARG A 58 -49.09 17.89 8.25
C ARG A 58 -48.71 16.61 7.50
N TYR A 59 -48.38 16.67 6.20
CA TYR A 59 -48.08 15.47 5.40
C TYR A 59 -46.58 15.22 5.17
N ALA A 60 -45.70 16.18 5.49
CA ALA A 60 -44.26 15.99 5.35
C ALA A 60 -43.60 15.27 6.55
N LEU A 61 -44.35 15.04 7.64
CA LEU A 61 -43.82 14.51 8.89
C LEU A 61 -43.92 12.97 9.02
N THR A 62 -44.60 12.27 8.11
CA THR A 62 -44.80 10.81 8.22
C THR A 62 -43.89 9.98 7.32
N LEU A 63 -43.18 10.57 6.36
CA LEU A 63 -42.27 9.85 5.45
C LEU A 63 -40.79 9.83 5.90
N LEU A 64 -40.49 10.28 7.13
CA LEU A 64 -39.12 10.36 7.65
C LEU A 64 -38.79 9.27 8.70
N ALA A 65 -39.66 8.25 8.87
CA ALA A 65 -39.52 7.27 9.96
C ALA A 65 -39.00 5.89 9.56
N PHE A 66 -38.81 5.56 8.26
CA PHE A 66 -38.50 4.19 7.83
C PHE A 66 -37.14 3.97 7.15
N ALA A 67 -36.24 4.97 7.11
CA ALA A 67 -34.92 4.83 6.48
C ALA A 67 -33.74 4.56 7.45
N ALA A 68 -34.00 4.23 8.72
CA ALA A 68 -32.96 4.17 9.76
C ALA A 68 -32.36 2.79 10.05
N PHE A 69 -32.76 1.70 9.37
CA PHE A 69 -32.37 0.33 9.78
C PHE A 69 -31.56 -0.49 8.76
N SER A 70 -31.15 0.04 7.61
CA SER A 70 -30.42 -0.76 6.61
C SER A 70 -28.88 -0.74 6.74
N ALA A 71 -28.30 -0.04 7.72
CA ALA A 71 -26.85 0.25 7.72
C ALA A 71 -26.00 -0.56 8.71
N CYS A 72 -26.47 -1.72 9.20
CA CYS A 72 -25.67 -2.60 10.07
C CYS A 72 -25.65 -4.05 9.55
N HIS A 73 -25.44 -4.27 8.25
CA HIS A 73 -24.96 -5.57 7.79
C HIS A 73 -23.47 -5.67 8.13
N ARG A 74 -23.21 -6.02 9.39
CA ARG A 74 -21.88 -6.35 9.89
C ARG A 74 -21.51 -7.68 9.23
N SER A 75 -20.95 -7.62 8.02
CA SER A 75 -20.37 -8.81 7.40
C SER A 75 -19.38 -9.39 8.41
N PRO A 76 -19.64 -10.58 8.96
CA PRO A 76 -18.66 -11.21 9.81
C PRO A 76 -17.39 -11.34 8.98
N PRO A 77 -16.21 -10.94 9.50
CA PRO A 77 -14.96 -11.22 8.82
C PRO A 77 -14.97 -12.71 8.49
N ALA A 78 -14.72 -13.03 7.21
CA ALA A 78 -14.65 -14.41 6.77
C ALA A 78 -13.47 -15.07 7.50
N THR A 79 -13.78 -15.67 8.65
CA THR A 79 -12.89 -16.58 9.36
C THR A 79 -12.80 -17.80 8.47
N ASN A 80 -11.83 -17.82 7.57
CA ASN A 80 -11.55 -18.96 6.69
C ASN A 80 -11.17 -20.16 7.57
N PRO A 81 -11.99 -21.22 7.65
CA PRO A 81 -11.76 -22.33 8.57
C PRO A 81 -10.74 -23.36 8.02
N ASP A 82 -9.92 -22.98 7.04
CA ASP A 82 -8.87 -23.82 6.45
C ASP A 82 -7.46 -23.36 6.86
N GLU A 83 -7.38 -22.81 8.07
CA GLU A 83 -6.15 -22.57 8.80
C GLU A 83 -5.69 -23.89 9.44
N THR A 84 -5.26 -24.84 8.60
CA THR A 84 -4.16 -25.71 9.05
C THR A 84 -3.05 -24.74 9.42
N ALA A 85 -2.85 -24.55 10.73
CA ALA A 85 -2.10 -23.48 11.37
C ALA A 85 -0.62 -23.46 10.94
N SER A 86 -0.39 -23.00 9.71
CA SER A 86 0.93 -22.69 9.23
C SER A 86 1.36 -21.44 9.98
N GLU A 87 2.35 -21.59 10.85
CA GLU A 87 2.94 -20.51 11.61
C GLU A 87 3.22 -19.31 10.68
N PRO A 88 2.81 -18.08 11.06
CA PRO A 88 3.06 -16.91 10.22
C PRO A 88 4.56 -16.70 10.10
N SER A 89 5.04 -16.39 8.90
CA SER A 89 6.46 -16.04 8.72
C SER A 89 6.66 -14.62 9.22
N THR A 90 7.67 -14.40 10.06
CA THR A 90 7.92 -13.09 10.68
C THR A 90 9.32 -12.58 10.41
N ILE A 91 9.47 -11.26 10.46
CA ILE A 91 10.74 -10.55 10.35
C ILE A 91 10.90 -9.69 11.58
N GLU A 92 11.89 -9.96 12.41
CA GLU A 92 12.38 -9.04 13.43
C GLU A 92 13.28 -8.01 12.77
N PHE A 93 12.78 -6.80 12.60
CA PHE A 93 13.51 -5.71 11.96
C PHE A 93 14.11 -4.77 13.00
N GLN A 94 15.43 -4.74 13.11
CA GLN A 94 16.18 -3.83 13.98
C GLN A 94 16.65 -2.61 13.18
N ASN A 95 16.10 -1.44 13.49
CA ASN A 95 16.48 -0.18 12.88
C ASN A 95 17.48 0.57 13.77
N GLU A 96 18.77 0.50 13.46
CA GLU A 96 19.81 1.30 14.13
C GLU A 96 20.00 2.69 13.51
N SER A 97 19.32 2.98 12.39
CA SER A 97 19.37 4.32 11.77
C SER A 97 18.63 5.36 12.62
N LEU A 98 19.03 6.62 12.45
CA LEU A 98 18.37 7.80 13.02
C LEU A 98 17.08 8.17 12.27
N ALA A 99 16.77 7.50 11.16
CA ALA A 99 15.61 7.77 10.34
C ALA A 99 14.57 6.63 10.43
N GLN A 100 13.31 7.01 10.32
CA GLN A 100 12.19 6.07 10.19
C GLN A 100 12.26 5.35 8.84
N ALA A 101 11.97 4.05 8.85
CA ALA A 101 12.00 3.19 7.68
C ALA A 101 10.63 2.56 7.41
N ASP A 102 10.12 2.71 6.21
CA ASP A 102 9.06 1.83 5.70
C ASP A 102 9.68 0.54 5.18
N VAL A 103 9.19 -0.60 5.65
CA VAL A 103 9.69 -1.92 5.27
C VAL A 103 8.76 -2.55 4.24
N TYR A 104 9.34 -2.98 3.14
CA TYR A 104 8.68 -3.66 2.04
C TYR A 104 9.28 -5.05 1.85
N VAL A 105 8.44 -5.97 1.40
CA VAL A 105 8.86 -7.30 0.94
C VAL A 105 8.43 -7.46 -0.50
N ALA A 106 9.35 -7.93 -1.35
CA ALA A 106 9.09 -8.28 -2.73
C ALA A 106 9.46 -9.75 -2.95
N ALA A 107 8.70 -10.46 -3.78
CA ALA A 107 9.11 -11.75 -4.32
C ALA A 107 9.45 -11.58 -5.81
N SER A 108 10.23 -12.51 -6.37
CA SER A 108 10.75 -12.45 -7.74
C SER A 108 9.69 -12.21 -8.82
N SER A 109 8.44 -12.59 -8.55
CA SER A 109 7.30 -12.50 -9.45
C SER A 109 6.15 -11.64 -8.92
N SER A 110 6.30 -11.00 -7.75
CA SER A 110 5.27 -10.15 -7.16
C SER A 110 5.82 -8.75 -6.93
N GLY A 111 4.97 -7.73 -7.07
CA GLY A 111 5.34 -6.38 -6.68
C GLY A 111 5.80 -6.30 -5.22
N ALA A 112 6.49 -5.21 -4.88
CA ALA A 112 6.84 -4.91 -3.50
C ALA A 112 5.59 -4.54 -2.70
N ARG A 113 5.42 -5.15 -1.53
CA ARG A 113 4.31 -4.88 -0.61
C ARG A 113 4.86 -4.34 0.71
N ARG A 114 4.28 -3.23 1.18
CA ARG A 114 4.61 -2.67 2.50
C ARG A 114 4.10 -3.60 3.60
N ILE A 115 4.98 -3.97 4.51
CA ILE A 115 4.64 -4.83 5.66
C ILE A 115 4.58 -4.05 6.97
N GLY A 116 5.27 -2.90 7.06
CA GLY A 116 5.23 -2.08 8.25
C GLY A 116 6.16 -0.88 8.18
N THR A 117 6.32 -0.22 9.32
CA THR A 117 7.13 0.98 9.49
C THR A 117 7.83 0.91 10.82
N VAL A 118 9.16 0.97 10.80
CA VAL A 118 9.97 0.84 12.01
C VAL A 118 10.62 2.18 12.31
N PHE A 119 10.38 2.68 13.52
CA PHE A 119 10.97 3.92 14.00
C PHE A 119 12.48 3.80 14.20
N ALA A 120 13.16 4.94 14.17
CA ALA A 120 14.59 5.05 14.42
C ALA A 120 14.97 4.46 15.78
N GLY A 121 16.05 3.67 15.83
CA GLY A 121 16.55 3.04 17.06
C GLY A 121 15.65 1.95 17.65
N ARG A 122 14.63 1.46 16.92
CA ARG A 122 13.68 0.45 17.44
C ARG A 122 13.80 -0.88 16.72
N THR A 123 13.39 -1.93 17.41
CA THR A 123 13.17 -3.26 16.85
C THR A 123 11.67 -3.55 16.81
N GLU A 124 11.18 -4.03 15.67
CA GLU A 124 9.77 -4.40 15.50
C GLU A 124 9.64 -5.73 14.75
N THR A 125 8.66 -6.55 15.16
CA THR A 125 8.33 -7.81 14.48
C THR A 125 7.24 -7.57 13.46
N LEU A 126 7.53 -7.88 12.19
CA LEU A 126 6.65 -7.65 11.06
C LEU A 126 6.24 -8.99 10.43
N THR A 127 4.95 -9.15 10.14
CA THR A 127 4.43 -10.39 9.53
C THR A 127 4.56 -10.34 8.01
N ILE A 128 5.15 -11.39 7.42
CA ILE A 128 5.21 -11.57 5.97
C ILE A 128 3.87 -12.15 5.50
N PRO A 129 3.22 -11.54 4.50
CA PRO A 129 2.02 -12.11 3.88
C PRO A 129 2.28 -13.53 3.35
N ARG A 130 1.36 -14.46 3.64
CA ARG A 130 1.49 -15.88 3.27
C ARG A 130 1.70 -16.08 1.77
N ASP A 131 1.04 -15.28 0.94
CA ASP A 131 1.14 -15.32 -0.52
C ASP A 131 2.55 -14.97 -1.04
N ILE A 132 3.32 -14.22 -0.26
CA ILE A 132 4.72 -13.89 -0.54
C ILE A 132 5.63 -14.99 0.02
N ALA A 133 5.37 -15.46 1.24
CA ALA A 133 6.15 -16.51 1.90
C ALA A 133 6.12 -17.84 1.11
N MET A 134 4.98 -18.21 0.53
CA MET A 134 4.83 -19.42 -0.28
C MET A 134 5.65 -19.42 -1.58
N ARG A 135 6.20 -18.27 -2.01
CA ARG A 135 7.02 -18.17 -3.23
C ARG A 135 8.48 -18.61 -3.02
N GLY A 136 8.88 -18.88 -1.79
CA GLY A 136 10.18 -19.45 -1.46
C GLY A 136 11.36 -18.49 -1.49
N THR A 137 11.29 -17.37 -2.22
CA THR A 137 12.36 -16.35 -2.23
C THR A 137 11.80 -14.94 -2.12
N VAL A 138 12.38 -14.13 -1.22
CA VAL A 138 11.99 -12.74 -1.00
C VAL A 138 13.18 -11.80 -0.95
N THR A 139 12.92 -10.52 -1.22
CA THR A 139 13.84 -9.40 -0.99
C THR A 139 13.19 -8.44 -0.01
N VAL A 140 13.90 -8.11 1.07
CA VAL A 140 13.46 -7.08 2.02
C VAL A 140 14.09 -5.76 1.61
N VAL A 141 13.26 -4.73 1.58
CA VAL A 141 13.64 -3.38 1.17
C VAL A 141 13.21 -2.40 2.24
N ALA A 142 14.13 -1.55 2.70
CA ALA A 142 13.82 -0.49 3.64
C ALA A 142 13.88 0.86 2.92
N ARG A 143 12.77 1.60 2.93
CA ARG A 143 12.68 2.97 2.40
C ARG A 143 12.74 3.95 3.56
N LEU A 144 13.84 4.68 3.66
CA LEU A 144 14.02 5.72 4.66
C LEU A 144 13.19 6.95 4.31
N LEU A 145 12.42 7.50 5.26
CA LEU A 145 11.56 8.66 4.98
C LEU A 145 12.34 9.98 4.90
N ALA A 146 13.47 10.07 5.60
CA ALA A 146 14.31 11.27 5.62
C ALA A 146 15.38 11.27 4.52
N ARG A 147 15.46 10.22 3.69
CA ARG A 147 16.58 10.01 2.75
C ARG A 147 16.12 9.36 1.45
N THR A 148 16.93 9.50 0.40
CA THR A 148 16.66 8.91 -0.91
C THR A 148 17.19 7.49 -1.08
N ARG A 149 17.97 7.00 -0.11
CA ARG A 149 18.55 5.64 -0.16
C ARG A 149 17.51 4.59 0.16
N ILE A 150 17.65 3.46 -0.52
CA ILE A 150 16.75 2.31 -0.41
C ILE A 150 17.62 1.05 -0.22
N PRO A 151 18.14 0.80 0.99
CA PRO A 151 18.90 -0.42 1.27
C PRO A 151 18.02 -1.67 1.11
N SER A 152 18.62 -2.74 0.60
CA SER A 152 17.95 -4.02 0.37
C SER A 152 18.87 -5.19 0.76
N THR A 153 18.26 -6.33 1.08
CA THR A 153 18.98 -7.55 1.51
C THR A 153 19.47 -8.44 0.37
N GLY A 154 19.03 -8.18 -0.87
CA GLY A 154 19.08 -9.16 -1.95
C GLY A 154 18.05 -10.29 -1.79
N SER A 155 18.11 -11.30 -2.67
CA SER A 155 17.21 -12.45 -2.65
C SER A 155 17.58 -13.44 -1.55
N ILE A 156 16.62 -13.77 -0.69
CA ILE A 156 16.76 -14.70 0.43
C ILE A 156 15.74 -15.81 0.28
N ALA A 157 16.17 -17.05 0.47
CA ALA A 157 15.26 -18.19 0.52
C ALA A 157 14.51 -18.20 1.86
N ILE A 158 13.18 -18.35 1.83
CA ILE A 158 12.33 -18.40 3.02
C ILE A 158 11.32 -19.54 2.89
N SER A 159 10.97 -20.14 4.03
CA SER A 159 9.88 -21.12 4.11
C SER A 159 8.71 -20.54 4.92
N PRO A 160 7.47 -20.98 4.69
CA PRO A 160 6.37 -20.66 5.60
C PRO A 160 6.73 -21.01 7.06
N GLY A 161 6.42 -20.12 8.00
CA GLY A 161 6.79 -20.24 9.42
C GLY A 161 8.22 -19.81 9.75
N THR A 162 9.01 -19.31 8.78
CA THR A 162 10.37 -18.85 9.07
C THR A 162 10.37 -17.54 9.84
N HIS A 163 11.27 -17.45 10.83
CA HIS A 163 11.60 -16.21 11.54
C HIS A 163 12.94 -15.67 11.03
N LEU A 164 12.97 -14.43 10.58
CA LEU A 164 14.17 -13.77 10.07
C LEU A 164 14.53 -12.57 10.93
N SER A 165 15.81 -12.36 11.21
CA SER A 165 16.29 -11.13 11.83
C SER A 165 16.98 -10.26 10.78
N VAL A 166 16.48 -9.03 10.60
CA VAL A 166 17.00 -8.09 9.61
C VAL A 166 17.46 -6.83 10.32
N ARG A 167 18.70 -6.42 10.07
CA ARG A 167 19.32 -5.27 10.71
C ARG A 167 19.63 -4.18 9.71
N LEU A 168 19.12 -2.99 9.98
CA LEU A 168 19.48 -1.76 9.28
C LEU A 168 20.52 -1.00 10.12
N PRO A 169 21.81 -1.03 9.73
CA PRO A 169 22.87 -0.32 10.44
C PRO A 169 22.72 1.20 10.35
N LEU A 170 23.40 1.90 11.25
CA LEU A 170 23.48 3.36 11.28
C LEU A 170 24.02 3.99 9.98
N ASP A 171 24.83 3.24 9.21
CA ASP A 171 25.41 3.73 7.95
C ASP A 171 24.44 3.69 6.75
N GLU A 172 23.31 2.98 6.91
CA GLU A 172 22.21 2.85 5.96
C GLU A 172 22.64 2.36 4.56
N LYS A 173 23.77 1.65 4.47
CA LYS A 173 24.32 1.20 3.17
C LYS A 173 23.73 -0.10 2.70
N ALA A 174 23.47 -1.03 3.61
CA ALA A 174 22.99 -2.36 3.31
C ALA A 174 22.11 -2.88 4.45
N LEU A 175 21.23 -3.82 4.15
CA LEU A 175 20.53 -4.59 5.16
C LEU A 175 21.29 -5.89 5.41
N TYR A 176 21.49 -6.24 6.68
CA TYR A 176 22.07 -7.53 7.06
C TYR A 176 20.97 -8.48 7.47
N VAL A 177 21.05 -9.72 7.01
CA VAL A 177 20.11 -10.78 7.40
C VAL A 177 20.84 -11.79 8.24
N LEU A 178 20.25 -12.07 9.39
CA LEU A 178 20.70 -13.04 10.36
C LEU A 178 19.60 -14.10 10.46
N PRO A 179 19.96 -15.39 10.57
CA PRO A 179 19.00 -16.42 10.95
C PRO A 179 18.33 -16.02 12.28
N GLY A 180 17.00 -16.07 12.33
CA GLY A 180 16.26 -15.94 13.58
C GLY A 180 16.51 -17.18 14.45
N ASN A 181 16.60 -16.96 15.77
CA ASN A 181 16.71 -18.03 16.76
C ASN A 181 15.36 -18.65 17.09
#